data_AF-A0A356ZVJ4-F1
#
_entry.id   AF-A0A356ZVJ4-F1
#
_cell.length_a   1.000
_cell.length_b   1.000
_cell.length_c   1.000
_cell.angle_alpha   90.00
_cell.angle_beta   90.00
_cell.angle_gamma   90.00
#
_symmetry.space_group_name_H-M   'P 1'
#
loop_
_entity.id
_entity.type
_entity.pdbx_description
1 polymer ?
#
loop_
_entity_poly.entity_id
_entity_poly.type
_entity_poly.pdbx_seq_one_letter_code
_entity_poly.pdbx_strand_id
1 'polypeptide(L)'
;MTWKAWKEALEEAVRERNLAEQAFVHASIEYCDFHIYRLQAAEEKVRMILREARSAMGYETNRRLGPPKSPVRQLQSLISLSGQNHDQKAEDE
;
A
#
# COMPACT_ATOMS: atom_id res chain seq x y z
N MET A 1 24.01 -8.40 -11.85
CA MET A 1 23.82 -8.22 -10.39
C MET A 1 24.05 -9.54 -9.69
N THR A 2 25.05 -9.63 -8.82
CA THR A 2 25.31 -10.82 -8.01
C THR A 2 24.30 -10.87 -6.85
N TRP A 3 23.95 -12.07 -6.36
CA TRP A 3 22.96 -12.25 -5.28
C TRP A 3 23.25 -11.45 -3.99
N LYS A 4 24.50 -11.04 -3.76
CA LYS A 4 24.87 -10.18 -2.61
C LYS A 4 24.30 -8.76 -2.71
N ALA A 5 24.14 -8.21 -3.92
CA ALA A 5 23.81 -6.81 -4.13
C ALA A 5 22.38 -6.44 -3.70
N TRP A 6 21.38 -7.28 -4.01
CA TRP A 6 19.98 -6.98 -3.64
C TRP A 6 19.72 -7.20 -2.15
N LYS A 7 20.46 -8.11 -1.50
CA LYS A 7 20.31 -8.38 -0.06
C LYS A 7 20.81 -7.20 0.76
N GLU A 8 22.00 -6.70 0.47
CA GLU A 8 22.57 -5.52 1.12
C GLU A 8 21.69 -4.29 0.89
N ALA A 9 21.18 -4.10 -0.34
CA ALA A 9 20.24 -3.03 -0.65
C ALA A 9 18.93 -3.14 0.15
N LEU A 10 18.41 -4.35 0.34
CA LEU A 10 17.19 -4.59 1.12
C LEU A 10 17.40 -4.27 2.60
N GLU A 11 18.53 -4.71 3.18
CA GLU A 11 18.87 -4.42 4.57
C GLU A 11 18.97 -2.91 4.81
N GLU A 12 19.60 -2.17 3.91
CA GLU A 12 19.65 -0.70 4.01
C GLU A 12 18.27 -0.06 3.83
N ALA A 13 17.48 -0.49 2.85
CA ALA A 13 16.14 0.05 2.65
C ALA A 13 15.22 -0.19 3.85
N VAL A 14 15.35 -1.33 4.53
CA VAL A 14 14.61 -1.61 5.78
C VAL A 14 15.08 -0.71 6.91
N ARG A 15 16.40 -0.48 7.06
CA ARG A 15 16.92 0.48 8.04
C ARG A 15 16.38 1.89 7.80
N GLU A 16 16.38 2.36 6.56
CA GLU A 16 15.82 3.66 6.18
C GLU A 16 14.32 3.76 6.49
N ARG A 17 13.53 2.71 6.20
CA ARG A 17 12.10 2.66 6.52
C ARG A 17 11.86 2.75 8.02
N ASN A 18 12.65 2.04 8.83
CA ASN A 18 12.54 2.09 10.29
C ASN A 18 12.92 3.47 10.85
N LEU A 19 13.93 4.13 10.29
CA LEU A 19 14.28 5.51 10.64
C LEU A 19 13.16 6.49 10.28
N ALA A 20 12.53 6.33 9.12
CA ALA A 20 11.40 7.16 8.71
C ALA A 20 10.17 6.97 9.63
N GLU A 21 9.91 5.74 10.06
CA GLU A 21 8.84 5.43 11.01
C GLU A 21 9.10 6.06 12.38
N GLN A 22 10.32 5.93 12.92
CA GLN A 22 10.70 6.62 14.16
C GLN A 22 10.57 8.13 14.04
N ALA A 23 11.01 8.71 12.91
CA ALA A 23 10.87 10.14 12.67
C ALA A 23 9.40 10.58 12.62
N PHE A 24 8.51 9.76 12.08
CA PHE A 24 7.06 10.03 12.08
C PHE A 24 6.46 9.99 13.49
N VAL A 25 6.84 8.99 14.31
CA VAL A 25 6.37 8.86 15.70
C VAL A 25 6.71 10.09 16.55
N HIS A 26 7.84 10.74 16.26
CA HIS A 26 8.29 11.94 16.96
C HIS A 26 7.97 13.25 16.23
N ALA A 27 7.26 13.19 15.10
CA ALA A 27 6.93 14.38 14.33
C ALA A 27 5.92 15.25 15.08
N SER A 28 6.06 16.57 14.99
CA SER A 28 4.98 17.47 15.37
C SER A 28 3.87 17.44 14.31
N ILE A 29 2.65 17.77 14.73
CA ILE A 29 1.45 17.75 13.87
C ILE A 29 1.65 18.56 12.59
N GLU A 30 2.36 19.69 12.68
CA GLU A 30 2.64 20.59 11.56
C GLU A 30 3.49 19.95 10.45
N TYR A 31 4.26 18.91 10.76
CA TYR A 31 5.11 18.22 9.78
C TYR A 31 4.69 16.77 9.53
N CYS A 32 3.54 16.33 10.07
CA CYS A 32 3.05 14.96 9.90
C CYS A 32 2.98 14.54 8.43
N ASP A 33 2.44 15.40 7.55
CA ASP A 33 2.30 15.10 6.12
C ASP A 33 3.65 14.85 5.45
N PHE A 34 4.66 15.68 5.77
CA PHE A 34 6.02 15.49 5.27
C PHE A 34 6.60 14.12 5.70
N HIS A 35 6.39 13.74 6.96
CA HIS A 35 6.86 12.45 7.47
C HIS A 35 6.08 11.26 6.89
N ILE A 36 4.78 11.40 6.61
CA ILE A 36 3.98 10.41 5.89
C ILE A 36 4.55 10.17 4.50
N TYR A 37 4.83 11.24 3.74
CA TYR A 37 5.42 11.10 2.40
C TYR A 37 6.78 10.39 2.44
N ARG A 38 7.63 10.73 3.43
CA ARG A 38 8.93 10.06 3.60
C ARG A 38 8.80 8.59 3.94
N LEU A 39 7.87 8.23 4.82
CA LEU A 39 7.62 6.84 5.18
C LEU A 39 7.12 6.05 3.96
N GLN A 40 6.16 6.60 3.20
CA GLN A 40 5.66 5.97 1.98
C GLN A 40 6.77 5.75 0.93
N ALA A 41 7.64 6.74 0.75
CA ALA A 41 8.78 6.63 -0.16
C ALA A 41 9.76 5.51 0.27
N ALA A 42 10.06 5.42 1.57
CA ALA A 42 10.93 4.38 2.11
C ALA A 42 10.30 2.98 1.94
N GLU A 43 8.98 2.85 2.16
CA GLU A 43 8.27 1.60 1.90
C GLU A 43 8.29 1.19 0.43
N GLU A 44 8.09 2.12 -0.51
CA GLU A 44 8.14 1.79 -1.94
C GLU A 44 9.54 1.37 -2.38
N LYS A 45 10.59 1.95 -1.81
CA LYS A 45 11.98 1.51 -2.02
C LYS A 45 12.17 0.04 -1.62
N VAL A 46 11.66 -0.37 -0.46
CA VAL A 46 11.66 -1.78 -0.03
C VAL A 46 10.90 -2.66 -1.03
N ARG A 47 9.71 -2.24 -1.46
CA ARG A 47 8.90 -3.01 -2.44
C ARG A 47 9.63 -3.18 -3.77
N MET A 48 10.29 -2.14 -4.26
CA MET A 48 11.06 -2.17 -5.51
C MET A 48 12.21 -3.19 -5.43
N ILE A 49 13.00 -3.16 -4.37
CA ILE A 49 14.11 -4.11 -4.18
C ILE A 49 13.59 -5.55 -4.09
N LEU A 50 12.45 -5.77 -3.43
CA LEU A 50 11.81 -7.10 -3.40
C LEU A 50 11.28 -7.55 -4.76
N ARG A 51 10.88 -6.63 -5.66
CA ARG A 51 10.53 -6.98 -7.05
C ARG A 51 11.78 -7.40 -7.82
N GLU A 52 12.87 -6.65 -7.69
CA GLU A 52 14.16 -6.97 -8.32
C GLU A 52 14.72 -8.31 -7.81
N ALA A 53 14.71 -8.54 -6.50
CA ALA A 53 15.14 -9.79 -5.90
C ALA A 53 14.32 -10.99 -6.39
N ARG A 54 12.99 -10.82 -6.50
CA ARG A 54 12.10 -11.86 -7.05
C ARG A 54 12.41 -12.16 -8.51
N SER A 55 12.62 -11.12 -9.34
CA SER A 55 13.02 -11.29 -10.74
C SER A 55 14.38 -12.01 -10.85
N ALA A 56 15.36 -11.62 -10.03
CA ALA A 56 16.70 -12.25 -10.02
C ALA A 56 16.69 -13.72 -9.57
N MET A 57 15.70 -14.14 -8.77
CA MET A 57 15.51 -15.53 -8.35
C MET A 57 14.59 -16.32 -9.28
N GLY A 58 14.07 -15.72 -10.35
CA GLY A 58 13.17 -16.38 -11.29
C GLY A 58 11.74 -16.57 -10.75
N TYR A 59 11.36 -15.88 -9.67
CA TYR A 59 9.99 -15.87 -9.14
C TYR A 59 9.08 -14.92 -9.93
N GLU A 60 9.24 -14.80 -11.25
CA GLU A 60 8.38 -13.95 -12.07
C GLU A 60 6.92 -14.39 -11.87
N THR A 61 6.19 -13.56 -11.14
CA THR A 61 4.76 -13.70 -10.93
C THR A 61 4.10 -13.76 -12.31
N ASN A 62 3.57 -14.93 -12.64
CA ASN A 62 2.54 -15.09 -13.65
C ASN A 62 1.62 -13.86 -13.61
N ARG A 63 1.67 -13.08 -14.69
CA ARG A 63 1.06 -11.75 -14.89
C ARG A 63 -0.48 -11.83 -14.95
N ARG A 64 -1.10 -12.50 -13.97
CA ARG A 64 -2.55 -12.74 -13.84
C ARG A 64 -3.10 -12.46 -12.45
N LEU A 65 -2.34 -11.87 -11.55
CA LEU A 65 -2.91 -11.23 -10.37
C LEU A 65 -3.18 -9.78 -10.76
N GLY A 66 -4.44 -9.52 -11.12
CA GLY A 66 -4.94 -8.17 -11.40
C GLY A 66 -4.66 -7.21 -10.23
N PRO A 67 -4.80 -5.90 -10.45
CA PRO A 67 -4.48 -4.90 -9.44
C PRO A 67 -5.19 -5.24 -8.12
N PRO A 68 -4.52 -5.07 -6.96
CA PRO A 68 -5.16 -5.29 -5.67
C PRO A 68 -6.46 -4.48 -5.63
N LYS A 69 -7.57 -5.15 -5.29
CA LYS A 69 -8.87 -4.47 -5.15
C LYS A 69 -8.68 -3.37 -4.12
N SER A 70 -8.70 -2.13 -4.56
CA SER A 70 -8.64 -0.96 -3.69
C SER A 70 -9.75 -1.07 -2.64
N PRO A 71 -9.47 -0.90 -1.33
CA PRO A 71 -10.49 -0.89 -0.30
C PRO A 71 -11.57 0.18 -0.54
N VAL A 72 -11.26 1.23 -1.32
CA VAL A 72 -12.22 2.26 -1.76
C VAL A 72 -13.34 1.67 -2.64
N ARG A 73 -13.04 0.67 -3.47
CA ARG A 73 -14.04 0.01 -4.33
C ARG A 73 -14.99 -0.89 -3.54
N GLN A 74 -14.53 -1.50 -2.44
CA GLN A 74 -15.38 -2.32 -1.58
C GLN A 74 -16.38 -1.46 -0.79
N LEU A 75 -15.95 -0.29 -0.30
CA LEU A 75 -16.83 0.66 0.38
C LEU A 75 -17.92 1.21 -0.55
N GLN A 76 -17.60 1.53 -1.81
CA GLN A 76 -18.62 1.96 -2.79
C GLN A 76 -19.67 0.86 -3.05
N SER A 77 -19.27 -0.41 -3.14
CA SER A 77 -20.24 -1.50 -3.35
C SER A 77 -21.17 -1.73 -2.15
N LEU A 78 -20.68 -1.52 -0.92
CA LEU A 78 -21.49 -1.65 0.29
C LEU A 78 -22.50 -0.50 0.43
N ILE A 79 -22.12 0.71 0.04
CA ILE A 79 -23.02 1.88 0.05
C ILE A 79 -24.14 1.72 -0.99
N SER A 80 -23.84 1.19 -2.19
CA SER A 80 -24.85 0.93 -3.22
C SER A 80 -25.87 -0.14 -2.84
N LEU A 81 -25.53 -1.10 -1.98
CA LEU A 81 -26.44 -2.15 -1.50
C LEU A 81 -27.34 -1.70 -0.33
N SER A 82 -26.91 -0.69 0.42
CA SER A 82 -27.67 -0.18 1.58
C SER A 82 -28.77 0.84 1.22
N GLY A 83 -28.84 1.29 -0.04
CA GLY A 83 -29.73 2.37 -0.47
C GLY A 83 -31.04 1.94 -1.14
N GLN A 84 -31.37 0.65 -1.23
CA GLN A 84 -32.50 0.17 -2.05
C GLN A 84 -33.75 -0.30 -1.28
N ASN A 85 -33.87 -0.08 0.03
CA ASN A 85 -34.99 -0.61 0.83
C ASN A 85 -35.80 0.42 1.63
N HIS A 86 -36.02 1.63 1.11
CA HIS A 86 -37.12 2.48 1.58
C HIS A 86 -37.57 3.47 0.50
N ASP A 87 -38.37 3.00 -0.45
CA ASP A 87 -39.34 3.88 -1.13
C ASP A 87 -40.41 3.09 -1.91
N GLN A 88 -41.19 2.27 -1.20
CA GLN A 88 -42.49 1.81 -1.70
C GLN A 88 -43.44 1.59 -0.53
N LYS A 89 -44.15 2.65 -0.12
CA LYS A 89 -45.53 2.59 0.37
C LYS A 89 -46.06 4.01 0.59
N ALA A 90 -46.44 4.63 -0.52
CA ALA A 90 -47.50 5.62 -0.54
C ALA A 90 -48.31 5.35 -1.80
N GLU A 91 -49.63 5.47 -1.69
CA GLU A 91 -50.66 5.25 -2.72
C GLU A 91 -51.15 3.80 -2.80
N ASP A 92 -52.15 3.46 -1.98
CA ASP A 92 -53.52 3.24 -2.48
C ASP A 92 -54.51 3.05 -1.30
N GLU A 93 -55.71 3.63 -1.53
CA GLU A 93 -56.94 3.72 -0.72
C GLU A 93 -57.09 4.83 0.34
#